data_AF-A0A1B7MFV4-F1
#
_entry.id   AF-A0A1B7MFV4-F1
#
_cell.length_a   1.000
_cell.length_b   1.000
_cell.length_c   1.000
_cell.angle_alpha   90.00
_cell.angle_beta   90.00
_cell.angle_gamma   90.00
#
_symmetry.space_group_name_H-M   'P 1'
#
loop_
_entity.id
_entity.type
_entity.pdbx_description
1 polymer ?
#
loop_
_entity_poly.entity_id
_entity_poly.type
_entity_poly.pdbx_seq_one_letter_code
_entity_poly.pdbx_strand_id
1 'polypeptide(L)' 'DHKIDFKDNDDLPKKAKTYPLSPLEMEHLQKWLKQEYALGRLRDSESPIAAPFFFIPKKDGKLRPVMDYRQLNEKTVKN' A
#
# COMPACT_ATOMS: atom_id res chain seq x y z
N ASP A 1 0.14 9.85 17.34
CA ASP A 1 0.36 8.60 16.63
C ASP A 1 -0.99 8.00 16.25
N HIS A 2 -1.12 7.34 15.09
CA HIS A 2 -2.39 6.76 14.65
C HIS A 2 -2.39 5.25 14.91
N LYS A 3 -3.03 4.82 15.99
CA LYS A 3 -3.12 3.41 16.37
C LYS A 3 -4.15 2.69 15.49
N ILE A 4 -3.80 1.48 15.05
CA ILE A 4 -4.69 0.59 14.29
C ILE A 4 -4.93 -0.65 15.14
N ASP A 5 -6.14 -0.78 15.66
CA ASP A 5 -6.56 -1.94 16.45
C ASP A 5 -7.22 -3.00 15.55
N PHE A 6 -6.87 -4.27 15.74
CA PHE A 6 -7.52 -5.39 15.05
C PHE A 6 -8.76 -5.85 15.82
N LYS A 7 -9.75 -6.39 15.11
CA LYS A 7 -10.90 -7.06 15.73
C LYS A 7 -10.44 -8.37 16.39
N ASP A 8 -11.14 -8.83 17.43
CA ASP A 8 -10.79 -10.01 18.25
C ASP A 8 -10.68 -11.36 17.50
N ASN A 9 -10.96 -11.40 16.19
CA ASN A 9 -10.71 -12.56 15.34
C ASN A 9 -9.27 -12.50 14.81
N ASP A 10 -8.38 -13.29 15.41
CA ASP A 10 -6.92 -13.39 15.17
C ASP A 10 -6.48 -13.72 13.73
N ASP A 11 -7.40 -13.85 12.78
CA ASP A 11 -7.06 -14.08 11.37
C ASP A 11 -6.57 -12.78 10.70
N LEU A 12 -5.25 -12.65 10.62
CA LEU A 12 -4.60 -11.61 9.83
C LEU A 12 -5.05 -11.66 8.36
N PRO A 13 -5.14 -10.49 7.69
CA PRO A 13 -5.40 -10.47 6.25
C PRO A 13 -4.32 -11.26 5.52
N LYS A 14 -4.75 -12.12 4.59
CA LYS A 14 -3.82 -12.85 3.71
C LYS A 14 -3.02 -11.85 2.87
N LYS A 15 -1.78 -12.21 2.54
CA LYS A 15 -0.96 -11.43 1.61
C LYS A 15 -1.70 -11.29 0.27
N ALA A 16 -2.08 -10.06 -0.07
CA ALA A 16 -2.75 -9.79 -1.32
C ALA A 16 -1.78 -9.97 -2.50
N LYS A 17 -2.29 -10.44 -3.64
CA LYS A 17 -1.53 -10.46 -4.90
C LYS A 17 -1.34 -9.04 -5.40
N THR A 18 -0.11 -8.70 -5.79
CA THR A 18 0.19 -7.41 -6.44
C THR A 18 -0.48 -7.33 -7.81
N TYR A 19 -1.02 -6.15 -8.14
CA TYR A 19 -1.52 -5.89 -9.48
C TYR A 19 -0.34 -5.82 -10.47
N PRO A 20 -0.50 -6.32 -11.71
CA PRO A 20 0.51 -6.13 -12.74
C PRO A 20 0.62 -4.64 -13.08
N LEU A 21 1.86 -4.15 -13.19
CA LEU A 21 2.15 -2.77 -13.59
C LEU A 21 2.67 -2.76 -15.02
N SER A 22 2.22 -1.78 -15.80
CA SER A 22 2.80 -1.48 -17.11
C SER A 22 4.24 -0.97 -16.97
N PRO A 23 5.05 -0.98 -18.03
CA PRO A 23 6.43 -0.47 -17.99
C PRO A 23 6.52 0.99 -17.50
N LEU A 24 5.57 1.85 -17.91
CA LEU A 24 5.49 3.23 -17.48
C LEU A 24 5.21 3.32 -15.96
N GLU A 25 4.22 2.58 -15.48
CA GLU A 25 3.90 2.52 -14.05
C GLU A 25 5.07 2.00 -13.21
N MET A 26 5.83 1.04 -13.74
CA MET A 26 7.02 0.51 -13.07
C MET A 26 8.11 1.58 -12.91
N GLU A 27 8.37 2.39 -13.95
CA GLU A 27 9.31 3.52 -13.87
C GLU A 27 8.85 4.54 -12.81
N HIS A 28 7.56 4.87 -12.82
CA HIS A 28 6.96 5.76 -11.83
C HIS A 28 7.05 5.19 -10.40
N LEU A 29 6.86 3.89 -10.23
CA LEU A 29 7.02 3.20 -8.94
C LEU A 29 8.45 3.33 -8.42
N GLN A 30 9.46 3.04 -9.24
CA GLN A 30 10.87 3.13 -8.82
C GLN A 30 11.25 4.55 -8.40
N LYS A 31 10.80 5.55 -9.16
CA LYS A 31 11.03 6.96 -8.81
C LYS A 31 10.35 7.34 -7.50
N TRP A 32 9.09 6.93 -7.31
CA TRP A 32 8.33 7.20 -6.10
C TRP A 32 8.98 6.52 -4.88
N LEU A 33 9.30 5.23 -4.96
CA LEU A 33 9.99 4.50 -3.89
C LEU A 33 11.26 5.22 -3.45
N LYS A 34 12.15 5.56 -4.40
CA LYS A 34 13.40 6.27 -4.08
C LYS A 34 13.16 7.57 -3.29
N GLN A 35 12.13 8.33 -3.65
CA GLN A 35 11.78 9.56 -2.94
C GLN A 35 11.24 9.28 -1.54
N GLU A 36 10.35 8.30 -1.38
CA GLU A 36 9.76 7.94 -0.09
C GLU A 36 10.77 7.36 0.91
N TYR A 37 11.71 6.54 0.42
CA TYR A 37 12.85 6.05 1.20
C TYR A 37 13.76 7.19 1.64
N ALA A 38 14.09 8.13 0.72
CA ALA A 38 14.91 9.29 1.06
C ALA A 38 14.24 10.21 2.10
N LEU A 39 12.90 10.27 2.09
CA LEU A 39 12.11 11.03 3.06
C LEU A 39 11.84 10.27 4.37
N GLY A 40 12.31 9.02 4.48
CA GLY A 40 12.14 8.18 5.67
C GLY A 40 10.69 7.74 5.93
N ARG A 41 9.80 7.88 4.95
CA ARG A 41 8.38 7.48 5.10
C ARG A 41 8.16 5.99 4.87
N LEU A 42 9.02 5.38 4.05
CA LEU A 42 9.04 3.93 3.84
C LEU A 42 10.30 3.32 4.45
N ARG A 43 10.16 2.06 4.85
CA ARG A 43 11.25 1.19 5.31
C ARG A 43 10.93 -0.24 4.89
N ASP A 44 11.98 -1.04 4.78
CA ASP A 44 11.81 -2.47 4.57
C ASP A 44 11.12 -3.10 5.78
N SER A 45 10.26 -4.10 5.51
CA SER A 45 9.52 -4.81 6.55
C SER A 45 9.30 -6.26 6.16
N GLU A 46 9.37 -7.15 7.16
CA GLU A 46 9.02 -8.57 7.03
C GLU A 46 7.63 -8.82 7.60
N SER A 47 6.63 -8.10 7.07
CA SER A 47 5.26 -8.19 7.56
C SER A 47 4.57 -9.49 7.09
N PRO A 48 3.79 -10.16 7.96
CA PRO A 48 2.91 -11.26 7.55
C PRO A 48 1.76 -10.78 6.65
N ILE A 49 1.44 -9.48 6.67
CA ILE A 49 0.36 -8.84 5.92
C ILE A 49 0.95 -7.97 4.80
N ALA A 50 0.35 -8.03 3.62
CA ALA A 50 0.66 -7.13 2.51
C ALA A 50 -0.63 -6.68 1.81
N ALA A 51 -0.74 -5.38 1.56
CA ALA A 51 -1.79 -4.79 0.73
C ALA A 51 -1.27 -4.58 -0.69
N PRO A 52 -2.11 -4.73 -1.74
CA PRO A 52 -1.65 -4.56 -3.09
C PRO A 52 -1.55 -3.08 -3.43
N PHE A 53 -0.62 -2.78 -4.35
CA PHE A 53 -0.31 -1.44 -4.81
C PHE A 53 -0.68 -1.30 -6.29
N PHE A 54 -1.16 -0.11 -6.69
CA PHE A 54 -1.42 0.25 -8.08
C PHE A 54 -1.43 1.77 -8.26
N PHE A 55 -1.52 2.23 -9.52
CA PHE A 55 -1.65 3.64 -9.85
C PHE A 55 -3.06 3.99 -10.32
N ILE A 56 -3.49 5.21 -10.01
CA ILE A 56 -4.68 5.83 -10.58
C ILE A 56 -4.28 7.11 -11.31
N PRO A 57 -4.74 7.33 -12.54
CA PRO A 57 -4.49 8.59 -13.25
C PRO A 57 -5.23 9.75 -12.58
N LYS A 58 -4.52 10.85 -12.36
CA LYS A 58 -5.11 12.13 -11.95
C LYS A 58 -5.56 12.93 -13.18
N LYS A 59 -6.42 13.93 -12.93
CA LYS A 59 -6.86 14.90 -13.94
C LYS A 59 -5.71 15.67 -14.60
N ASP A 60 -4.61 15.89 -13.87
CA ASP A 60 -3.41 16.57 -14.37
C ASP A 60 -2.45 15.63 -15.15
N GLY A 61 -2.87 14.41 -15.46
CA GLY A 61 -2.08 13.41 -16.17
C GLY A 61 -1.04 12.69 -15.32
N LYS A 62 -0.87 13.05 -14.04
CA LYS A 62 0.07 12.37 -13.15
C LYS A 62 -0.52 11.07 -12.61
N LEU A 63 0.34 10.09 -12.34
CA LEU A 63 -0.05 8.87 -11.65
C LEU A 63 -0.02 9.07 -10.14
N ARG A 64 -1.09 8.67 -9.44
CA ARG A 64 -1.15 8.65 -7.97
C ARG A 64 -0.91 7.22 -7.47
N PRO A 65 0.09 6.99 -6.61
CA PRO A 65 0.28 5.70 -5.94
C PRO A 65 -0.89 5.44 -4.99
N VAL A 66 -1.45 4.22 -5.02
CA VAL A 66 -2.58 3.79 -4.18
C VAL A 66 -2.30 2.41 -3.61
N MET A 67 -2.52 2.28 -2.29
CA MET A 67 -2.54 1.00 -1.58
C MET A 67 -3.99 0.61 -1.31
N ASP A 68 -4.39 -0.60 -1.68
CA ASP A 68 -5.74 -1.10 -1.42
C ASP A 68 -5.85 -1.73 -0.03
N TYR A 69 -6.27 -0.92 0.95
CA TYR A 69 -6.46 -1.39 2.32
C TYR A 69 -7.84 -2.01 2.60
N ARG A 70 -8.68 -2.28 1.59
CA ARG A 70 -10.06 -2.77 1.86
C ARG A 70 -10.09 -4.03 2.74
N GLN A 71 -9.30 -5.05 2.40
CA GLN A 71 -9.22 -6.28 3.19
C GLN A 71 -8.62 -6.05 4.58
N LEU A 72 -7.67 -5.12 4.72
CA LEU A 72 -7.12 -4.75 6.03
C LEU A 72 -8.19 -4.06 6.88
N ASN A 73 -8.90 -3.09 6.30
CA ASN A 73 -9.91 -2.29 6.99
C ASN A 73 -11.11 -3.11 7.44
N GLU A 74 -11.44 -4.21 6.76
CA GLU A 74 -12.46 -5.17 7.20
C GLU A 74 -12.07 -5.87 8.51
N LYS A 75 -10.76 -6.02 8.77
CA LYS A 75 -10.19 -6.70 9.95
C LYS A 75 -9.84 -5.75 11.09
N THR A 76 -9.80 -4.45 10.83
CA THR A 76 -9.49 -3.44 11.85
C THR A 76 -10.74 -2.85 12.48
N VAL A 77 -10.62 -2.38 13.71
CA VAL A 77 -11.65 -1.59 14.38
C VAL A 77 -11.69 -0.22 13.71
N LYS A 78 -12.90 0.27 13.45
CA LYS A 78 -13.08 1.61 12.88
C LYS A 78 -12.79 2.64 13.97
N ASN A 79 -11.77 3.46 13.72
CA ASN A 79 -11.47 4.65 14.51
C ASN A 79 -12.47 5.78 14.25
#